data_AF-A0A6V7Y2Q2-F1
#
_entry.id   AF-A0A6V7Y2Q2-F1
#
_cell.length_a   1.000
_cell.length_b   1.000
_cell.length_c   1.000
_cell.angle_alpha   90.00
_cell.angle_beta   90.00
_cell.angle_gamma   90.00
#
_symmetry.space_group_name_H-M   'P 1'
#
loop_
_entity.id
_entity.type
_entity.pdbx_description
1 polymer ?
#
loop_
_entity_poly.entity_id
_entity_poly.type
_entity_poly.pdbx_seq_one_letter_code
_entity_poly.pdbx_strand_id
1 'polypeptide(L)'
;MEKLFVFVMLKYSKMENFLDKQSQLFICNGKVIETTEKPDIFVDCEGLILAPGFIDIQLNGAFGIDFTQICAENYEENEKQNIQKMEIVKNKLLKYGVTSFCPTIITSQQKVYFNCLKLIEKMKTLNYERISAQIIGAHFEGPFINPKRAGCHPTEYIIPINNHLEIDLFYSLNSPSKLISNLSIVTLAPELENSEKSIKILNNKNIRVCIGHSNADMEIGENALDAGATGITHLFCAMAGFHHRKPGIIDLLLSTKTTKQKSKQIYYGIIADGVHISETSIQLAFCLNPNGAMLVTDGISALGLNEGKHLLGNKIIKVEGRKATVDGTDILAGRFFRNIFLFKLNLFFHLTVFASMIDCIKLFSSCIEKRHENRGFASALKAATFTPANFLGIQQQKGTLIAGSDADFVLIDERRMEIIATFIGGIKCFDSVNLFNGELIE
;
A
#
# COMPACT_ATOMS: atom_id res chain seq x y z
N MET A 1 29.08 21.06 4.56
CA MET A 1 29.25 20.73 5.98
C MET A 1 28.41 19.50 6.23
N GLU A 2 29.01 18.32 6.05
CA GLU A 2 28.33 17.02 6.07
C GLU A 2 28.33 16.46 7.48
N LYS A 3 27.40 16.91 8.34
CA LYS A 3 27.27 16.36 9.70
C LYS A 3 25.82 16.43 10.15
N LEU A 4 25.12 15.31 10.04
CA LEU A 4 23.89 15.08 10.78
C LEU A 4 23.87 13.63 11.25
N PHE A 5 24.69 13.33 12.25
CA PHE A 5 24.54 12.10 13.02
C PHE A 5 23.42 12.33 14.02
N VAL A 6 22.32 11.62 13.85
CA VAL A 6 21.17 11.68 14.76
C VAL A 6 21.05 10.36 15.49
N PHE A 7 21.06 10.42 16.82
CA PHE A 7 20.78 9.30 17.72
C PHE A 7 19.30 9.28 18.09
N VAL A 8 18.64 8.12 18.08
CA VAL A 8 17.28 7.95 18.59
C VAL A 8 17.22 6.82 19.61
N MET A 9 16.76 7.11 20.84
CA MET A 9 16.57 6.12 21.90
C MET A 9 15.15 5.54 21.96
N LEU A 10 15.05 4.22 22.04
CA LEU A 10 13.81 3.45 21.86
C LEU A 10 13.27 2.83 23.15
N LYS A 11 11.93 2.75 23.24
CA LYS A 11 11.26 1.68 23.99
C LYS A 11 11.08 0.46 23.08
N TYR A 12 11.52 -0.68 23.59
CA TYR A 12 11.71 -1.95 22.90
C TYR A 12 10.40 -2.66 22.52
N SER A 13 10.26 -3.08 21.26
CA SER A 13 9.45 -4.22 20.87
C SER A 13 10.38 -5.30 20.33
N LYS A 14 10.32 -6.50 20.91
CA LYS A 14 11.18 -7.65 20.62
C LYS A 14 10.84 -8.21 19.23
N MET A 15 11.22 -7.51 18.17
CA MET A 15 10.96 -7.94 16.80
C MET A 15 12.24 -8.45 16.14
N GLU A 16 12.23 -9.73 15.77
CA GLU A 16 13.22 -10.26 14.85
C GLU A 16 13.12 -9.49 13.52
N ASN A 17 14.23 -8.91 13.06
CA ASN A 17 14.46 -8.30 11.73
C ASN A 17 14.24 -6.77 11.55
N PHE A 18 13.92 -5.98 12.58
CA PHE A 18 13.78 -4.52 12.40
C PHE A 18 15.00 -3.70 12.81
N LEU A 19 15.70 -4.12 13.88
CA LEU A 19 16.93 -3.49 14.37
C LEU A 19 17.81 -4.58 15.01
N ASP A 20 19.08 -4.63 14.63
CA ASP A 20 20.04 -5.61 15.16
C ASP A 20 20.51 -5.15 16.55
N LYS A 21 19.92 -5.66 17.63
CA LYS A 21 20.36 -5.55 19.06
C LYS A 21 20.76 -4.17 19.63
N GLN A 22 20.72 -3.09 18.87
CA GLN A 22 21.18 -1.76 19.28
C GLN A 22 19.98 -0.87 19.59
N SER A 23 20.02 -0.22 20.74
CA SER A 23 19.01 0.72 21.24
C SER A 23 19.10 2.10 20.58
N GLN A 24 19.72 2.18 19.39
CA GLN A 24 20.22 3.39 18.76
C GLN A 24 20.09 3.25 17.24
N LEU A 25 19.63 4.30 16.57
CA LEU A 25 19.68 4.45 15.12
C LEU A 25 20.66 5.55 14.79
N PHE A 26 21.58 5.33 13.84
CA PHE A 26 22.50 6.34 13.33
C PHE A 26 22.14 6.67 11.89
N ILE A 27 22.10 7.95 11.58
CA ILE A 27 21.75 8.47 10.26
C ILE A 27 22.89 9.36 9.78
N CYS A 28 23.22 9.32 8.50
CA CYS A 28 24.11 10.28 7.86
C CYS A 28 23.75 10.38 6.37
N ASN A 29 23.71 11.60 5.82
CA ASN A 29 23.39 11.87 4.40
C ASN A 29 22.11 11.15 3.92
N GLY A 30 21.07 11.17 4.75
CA GLY A 30 19.78 10.56 4.48
C GLY A 30 19.75 9.02 4.49
N LYS A 31 20.81 8.38 4.96
CA LYS A 31 20.95 6.93 5.05
C LYS A 31 21.16 6.47 6.48
N VAL A 32 20.67 5.28 6.80
CA VAL A 32 21.05 4.58 8.04
C VAL A 32 22.48 4.07 7.91
N ILE A 33 23.29 4.25 8.95
CA ILE A 33 24.68 3.79 8.98
C ILE A 33 24.97 2.97 10.24
N GLU A 34 26.00 2.13 10.18
CA GLU A 34 26.62 1.53 11.35
C GLU A 34 27.88 2.31 11.68
N THR A 35 28.04 2.73 12.94
CA THR A 35 29.22 3.45 13.40
C THR A 35 29.44 3.25 14.89
N THR A 36 30.69 3.41 15.33
CA THR A 36 31.07 3.51 16.74
C THR A 36 31.43 4.95 17.15
N GLU A 37 31.36 5.89 16.20
CA GLU A 37 31.67 7.30 16.43
C GLU A 37 30.57 7.98 17.25
N LYS A 38 30.94 9.05 17.96
CA LYS A 38 29.96 9.86 18.70
C LYS A 38 29.16 10.71 17.72
N PRO A 39 27.82 10.79 17.87
CA PRO A 39 27.01 11.61 17.00
C PRO A 39 27.22 13.10 17.29
N ASP A 40 27.12 13.92 16.25
CA ASP A 40 27.09 15.38 16.35
C ASP A 40 25.77 15.89 16.98
N ILE A 41 24.64 15.20 16.75
CA ILE A 41 23.31 15.54 17.28
C ILE A 41 22.69 14.34 18.01
N PHE A 42 22.12 14.60 19.18
CA PHE A 42 21.45 13.56 19.97
C PHE A 42 19.96 13.88 20.10
N VAL A 43 19.10 12.91 19.80
CA VAL A 43 17.64 13.07 19.88
C VAL A 43 17.05 11.99 20.79
N ASP A 44 16.58 12.39 21.97
CA ASP A 44 15.77 11.49 22.79
C ASP A 44 14.36 11.39 22.20
N CYS A 45 13.88 10.17 21.95
CA CYS A 45 12.52 9.96 21.46
C CYS A 45 11.53 9.70 22.60
N GLU A 46 11.90 9.99 23.84
CA GLU A 46 11.01 10.06 25.01
C GLU A 46 10.17 8.77 25.23
N GLY A 47 10.72 7.62 24.83
CA GLY A 47 10.06 6.31 24.95
C GLY A 47 9.01 6.02 23.88
N LEU A 48 8.94 6.82 22.81
CA LEU A 48 8.17 6.52 21.60
C LEU A 48 8.76 5.32 20.84
N ILE A 49 7.94 4.72 19.98
CA ILE A 49 8.37 3.66 19.09
C ILE A 49 8.85 4.27 17.78
N LEU A 50 10.09 3.96 17.42
CA LEU A 50 10.64 4.20 16.10
C LEU A 50 10.40 2.97 15.23
N ALA A 51 9.80 3.18 14.05
CA ALA A 51 9.58 2.15 13.04
C ALA A 51 9.97 2.68 11.66
N PRO A 52 10.32 1.82 10.69
CA PRO A 52 10.48 2.26 9.30
C PRO A 52 9.22 2.97 8.81
N GLY A 53 9.38 3.92 7.90
CA GLY A 53 8.26 4.63 7.32
C GLY A 53 7.31 3.69 6.56
N PHE A 54 6.01 3.93 6.66
CA PHE A 54 5.02 3.02 6.11
C PHE A 54 4.98 3.08 4.58
N ILE A 55 4.67 1.93 3.97
CA ILE A 55 4.58 1.75 2.52
C ILE A 55 3.15 1.34 2.16
N ASP A 56 2.45 2.21 1.44
CA ASP A 56 1.09 1.93 0.96
C ASP A 56 1.07 1.58 -0.52
N ILE A 57 0.99 0.29 -0.84
CA ILE A 57 1.11 -0.20 -2.22
C ILE A 57 -0.23 -0.23 -2.99
N GLN A 58 -1.34 0.16 -2.35
CA GLN A 58 -2.64 0.27 -2.99
C GLN A 58 -3.39 1.48 -2.43
N LEU A 59 -3.25 2.61 -3.13
CA LEU A 59 -3.87 3.89 -2.83
C LEU A 59 -4.40 4.53 -4.12
N ASN A 60 -5.71 4.65 -4.26
CA ASN A 60 -6.38 5.22 -5.45
C ASN A 60 -6.42 6.75 -5.43
N GLY A 61 -6.33 7.34 -4.24
CA GLY A 61 -6.35 8.78 -4.05
C GLY A 61 -6.36 9.16 -2.58
N ALA A 62 -6.24 10.45 -2.31
CA ALA A 62 -6.38 11.02 -0.97
C ALA A 62 -6.61 12.54 -1.04
N PHE A 63 -7.15 13.12 0.03
CA PHE A 63 -7.25 14.57 0.24
C PHE A 63 -7.96 15.34 -0.89
N GLY A 64 -9.00 14.72 -1.47
CA GLY A 64 -9.83 15.25 -2.55
C GLY A 64 -9.27 14.97 -3.95
N ILE A 65 -8.19 14.21 -4.04
CA ILE A 65 -7.47 13.93 -5.29
C ILE A 65 -7.61 12.44 -5.60
N ASP A 66 -8.19 12.14 -6.75
CA ASP A 66 -8.28 10.80 -7.33
C ASP A 66 -7.23 10.65 -8.44
N PHE A 67 -6.42 9.59 -8.38
CA PHE A 67 -5.28 9.42 -9.28
C PHE A 67 -5.71 9.09 -10.71
N THR A 68 -6.80 8.35 -10.88
CA THR A 68 -7.41 8.08 -12.19
C THR A 68 -7.85 9.37 -12.86
N GLN A 69 -8.53 10.28 -12.13
CA GLN A 69 -9.02 11.55 -12.63
C GLN A 69 -7.90 12.51 -13.04
N ILE A 70 -6.85 12.68 -12.21
CA ILE A 70 -5.73 13.56 -12.59
C ILE A 70 -4.92 13.00 -13.77
N CYS A 71 -5.06 11.71 -14.08
CA CYS A 71 -4.44 11.08 -15.25
C CYS A 71 -5.39 10.97 -16.46
N ALA A 72 -6.64 11.43 -16.33
CA ALA A 72 -7.67 11.32 -17.35
C ALA A 72 -7.57 12.40 -18.45
N GLU A 73 -8.71 12.84 -19.00
CA GLU A 73 -8.78 13.75 -20.14
C GLU A 73 -8.21 15.14 -19.82
N ASN A 74 -7.68 15.82 -20.84
CA ASN A 74 -6.97 17.10 -20.75
C ASN A 74 -5.71 17.05 -19.86
N TYR A 75 -5.05 15.88 -19.76
CA TYR A 75 -3.81 15.71 -19.00
C TYR A 75 -2.73 16.71 -19.41
N GLU A 76 -2.51 16.93 -20.71
CA GLU A 76 -1.44 17.82 -21.20
C GLU A 76 -1.71 19.28 -20.83
N GLU A 77 -2.97 19.72 -20.89
CA GLU A 77 -3.38 21.07 -20.49
C GLU A 77 -3.29 21.27 -18.97
N ASN A 78 -3.59 20.23 -18.18
CA ASN A 78 -3.66 20.27 -16.72
C ASN A 78 -2.38 19.78 -16.03
N GLU A 79 -1.31 19.48 -16.76
CA GLU A 79 -0.15 18.76 -16.24
C GLU A 79 0.45 19.42 -14.99
N LYS A 80 0.65 20.74 -15.04
CA LYS A 80 1.17 21.50 -13.90
C LYS A 80 0.27 21.38 -12.67
N GLN A 81 -1.04 21.40 -12.86
CA GLN A 81 -2.01 21.22 -11.77
C GLN A 81 -1.99 19.78 -11.25
N ASN A 82 -1.82 18.80 -12.12
CA ASN A 82 -1.74 17.38 -11.74
C ASN A 82 -0.50 17.09 -10.89
N ILE A 83 0.65 17.68 -11.24
CA ILE A 83 1.87 17.66 -10.43
C ILE A 83 1.60 18.28 -9.05
N GLN A 84 1.00 19.46 -8.99
CA GLN A 84 0.67 20.13 -7.72
C GLN A 84 -0.28 19.29 -6.85
N LYS A 85 -1.29 18.66 -7.45
CA LYS A 85 -2.18 17.74 -6.75
C LYS A 85 -1.41 16.55 -6.17
N MET A 86 -0.56 15.90 -6.96
CA MET A 86 0.25 14.78 -6.46
C MET A 86 1.19 15.22 -5.32
N GLU A 87 1.80 16.41 -5.41
CA GLU A 87 2.60 16.99 -4.32
C GLU A 87 1.80 17.20 -3.03
N ILE A 88 0.55 17.65 -3.12
CA ILE A 88 -0.34 17.77 -1.95
C ILE A 88 -0.53 16.41 -1.28
N VAL A 89 -0.77 15.35 -2.06
CA VAL A 89 -0.94 14.00 -1.51
C VAL A 89 0.35 13.52 -0.84
N LYS A 90 1.49 13.61 -1.53
CA LYS A 90 2.81 13.22 -1.01
C LYS A 90 3.13 13.89 0.33
N ASN A 91 2.84 15.18 0.47
CA ASN A 91 3.09 15.92 1.71
C ASN A 91 2.11 15.54 2.82
N LYS A 92 0.81 15.43 2.49
CA LYS A 92 -0.22 15.15 3.50
C LYS A 92 -0.22 13.69 3.98
N LEU A 93 0.34 12.75 3.21
CA LEU A 93 0.50 11.35 3.63
C LEU A 93 1.43 11.19 4.84
N LEU A 94 2.41 12.08 5.01
CA LEU A 94 3.39 12.05 6.09
C LEU A 94 2.73 12.11 7.48
N LYS A 95 1.61 12.82 7.63
CA LYS A 95 0.87 12.88 8.90
C LYS A 95 0.29 11.52 9.34
N TYR A 96 0.20 10.57 8.42
CA TYR A 96 -0.24 9.20 8.68
C TYR A 96 0.92 8.19 8.67
N GLY A 97 2.17 8.68 8.67
CA GLY A 97 3.37 7.86 8.71
C GLY A 97 3.73 7.19 7.39
N VAL A 98 3.00 7.49 6.30
CA VAL A 98 3.26 6.93 4.97
C VAL A 98 4.37 7.72 4.31
N THR A 99 5.55 7.11 4.21
CA THR A 99 6.75 7.70 3.58
C THR A 99 6.92 7.27 2.13
N SER A 100 6.22 6.21 1.71
CA SER A 100 6.22 5.77 0.33
C SER A 100 4.92 5.09 -0.07
N PHE A 101 4.55 5.17 -1.34
CA PHE A 101 3.30 4.60 -1.82
C PHE A 101 3.31 4.31 -3.33
N CYS A 102 2.31 3.54 -3.77
CA CYS A 102 2.02 3.28 -5.17
C CYS A 102 0.69 3.94 -5.57
N PRO A 103 0.70 5.01 -6.40
CA PRO A 103 -0.52 5.52 -7.02
C PRO A 103 -1.22 4.40 -7.78
N THR A 104 -2.46 4.12 -7.41
CA THR A 104 -3.26 3.04 -7.97
C THR A 104 -4.25 3.59 -8.99
N ILE A 105 -4.23 3.01 -10.20
CA ILE A 105 -5.14 3.35 -11.29
C ILE A 105 -6.08 2.16 -11.50
N ILE A 106 -7.35 2.37 -11.19
CA ILE A 106 -8.41 1.39 -11.48
C ILE A 106 -8.66 1.27 -12.99
N THR A 107 -9.35 0.20 -13.41
CA THR A 107 -9.80 -0.06 -14.79
C THR A 107 -10.18 1.23 -15.51
N SER A 108 -9.42 1.57 -16.55
CA SER A 108 -9.55 2.84 -17.28
C SER A 108 -9.21 2.66 -18.76
N GLN A 109 -9.40 3.72 -19.55
CA GLN A 109 -8.88 3.76 -20.91
C GLN A 109 -7.34 3.71 -20.92
N GLN A 110 -6.75 3.14 -21.97
CA GLN A 110 -5.30 2.99 -22.16
C GLN A 110 -4.50 4.27 -21.87
N LYS A 111 -5.02 5.42 -22.33
CA LYS A 111 -4.39 6.74 -22.15
C LYS A 111 -4.13 7.11 -20.69
N VAL A 112 -5.00 6.68 -19.77
CA VAL A 112 -4.91 7.01 -18.33
C VAL A 112 -3.70 6.35 -17.70
N TYR A 113 -3.49 5.06 -18.00
CA TYR A 113 -2.31 4.31 -17.56
C TYR A 113 -1.02 4.97 -18.04
N PHE A 114 -0.97 5.33 -19.33
CA PHE A 114 0.20 6.00 -19.91
C PHE A 114 0.47 7.38 -19.28
N ASN A 115 -0.58 8.17 -19.05
CA ASN A 115 -0.48 9.46 -18.38
C ASN A 115 -0.01 9.32 -16.92
N CYS A 116 -0.43 8.27 -16.22
CA CYS A 116 0.08 7.97 -14.87
C CYS A 116 1.59 7.73 -14.88
N LEU A 117 2.10 6.91 -15.80
CA LEU A 117 3.56 6.68 -15.90
C LEU A 117 4.33 7.96 -16.24
N LYS A 118 3.79 8.79 -17.13
CA LYS A 118 4.35 10.12 -17.46
C LYS A 118 4.39 11.04 -16.24
N LEU A 119 3.30 11.09 -15.48
CA LEU A 119 3.22 11.90 -14.26
C LEU A 119 4.27 11.44 -13.26
N ILE A 120 4.38 10.13 -13.00
CA ILE A 120 5.39 9.58 -12.08
C ILE A 120 6.81 9.91 -12.54
N GLU A 121 7.12 9.80 -13.84
CA GLU A 121 8.43 10.18 -14.38
C GLU A 121 8.76 11.64 -14.11
N LYS A 122 7.81 12.54 -14.39
CA LYS A 122 7.97 13.98 -14.13
C LYS A 122 8.11 14.28 -12.65
N MET A 123 7.34 13.60 -11.81
CA MET A 123 7.45 13.74 -10.37
C MET A 123 8.84 13.33 -9.90
N LYS A 124 9.38 12.19 -10.37
CA LYS A 124 10.73 11.72 -10.02
C LYS A 124 11.84 12.68 -10.48
N THR A 125 11.73 13.28 -11.67
CA THR A 125 12.75 14.24 -12.15
C THR A 125 12.69 15.58 -11.43
N LEU A 126 11.52 16.01 -10.98
CA LEU A 126 11.35 17.24 -10.19
C LEU A 126 11.70 17.06 -8.69
N ASN A 127 11.75 15.80 -8.20
CA ASN A 127 11.80 15.50 -6.77
C ASN A 127 13.19 15.46 -6.13
N TYR A 128 14.28 15.69 -6.86
CA TYR A 128 15.63 15.44 -6.33
C TYR A 128 15.94 16.23 -5.04
N GLU A 129 15.17 17.27 -4.71
CA GLU A 129 15.35 18.11 -3.51
C GLU A 129 14.11 18.16 -2.58
N ARG A 130 13.00 17.46 -2.88
CA ARG A 130 11.75 17.61 -2.10
C ARG A 130 11.54 16.49 -1.08
N ILE A 131 11.61 16.88 0.18
CA ILE A 131 11.40 16.05 1.35
C ILE A 131 9.89 15.74 1.52
N SER A 132 9.43 14.64 0.92
CA SER A 132 8.00 14.25 0.89
C SER A 132 7.85 12.73 0.68
N ALA A 133 6.64 12.19 0.84
CA ALA A 133 6.42 10.76 0.59
C ALA A 133 6.78 10.37 -0.85
N GLN A 134 7.50 9.27 -1.03
CA GLN A 134 8.04 8.88 -2.32
C GLN A 134 7.10 7.97 -3.12
N ILE A 135 7.04 8.19 -4.43
CA ILE A 135 6.33 7.29 -5.35
C ILE A 135 7.28 6.18 -5.77
N ILE A 136 7.00 4.96 -5.32
CA ILE A 136 7.81 3.78 -5.68
C ILE A 136 7.55 3.36 -7.12
N GLY A 137 6.28 3.40 -7.52
CA GLY A 137 5.81 3.19 -8.89
C GLY A 137 4.28 3.04 -8.90
N ALA A 138 3.70 2.94 -10.07
CA ALA A 138 2.26 2.75 -10.25
C ALA A 138 1.84 1.33 -9.88
N HIS A 139 0.60 1.23 -9.41
CA HIS A 139 -0.16 0.00 -9.34
C HIS A 139 -1.33 0.10 -10.32
N PHE A 140 -1.34 -0.74 -11.35
CA PHE A 140 -2.46 -0.82 -12.28
C PHE A 140 -3.43 -1.91 -11.84
N GLU A 141 -4.58 -1.49 -11.33
CA GLU A 141 -5.63 -2.39 -10.87
C GLU A 141 -6.66 -2.62 -11.98
N GLY A 142 -6.46 -3.68 -12.76
CA GLY A 142 -7.13 -3.85 -14.05
C GLY A 142 -6.42 -3.10 -15.19
N PRO A 143 -6.96 -3.17 -16.43
CA PRO A 143 -8.36 -3.46 -16.74
C PRO A 143 -8.68 -4.94 -16.98
N PHE A 144 -7.67 -5.81 -16.94
CA PHE A 144 -7.78 -7.25 -17.19
C PHE A 144 -8.32 -8.01 -15.98
N ILE A 145 -9.57 -7.74 -15.62
CA ILE A 145 -10.25 -8.30 -14.45
C ILE A 145 -11.55 -9.02 -14.84
N ASN A 146 -12.11 -9.83 -13.94
CA ASN A 146 -13.38 -10.50 -14.21
C ASN A 146 -14.56 -9.52 -14.08
N PRO A 147 -15.42 -9.34 -15.10
CA PRO A 147 -16.56 -8.44 -15.04
C PRO A 147 -17.54 -8.75 -13.89
N LYS A 148 -17.70 -10.03 -13.51
CA LYS A 148 -18.56 -10.44 -12.39
C LYS A 148 -17.98 -10.06 -11.02
N ARG A 149 -16.72 -9.64 -11.01
CA ARG A 149 -15.95 -9.22 -9.84
C ARG A 149 -15.42 -7.79 -10.01
N ALA A 150 -16.04 -7.00 -10.88
CA ALA A 150 -15.62 -5.63 -11.16
C ALA A 150 -15.62 -4.72 -9.92
N GLY A 151 -16.51 -4.94 -8.95
CA GLY A 151 -16.62 -4.05 -7.79
C GLY A 151 -16.90 -2.60 -8.23
N CYS A 152 -16.00 -1.68 -7.89
CA CYS A 152 -16.12 -0.28 -8.28
C CYS A 152 -15.49 0.06 -9.64
N HIS A 153 -14.87 -0.89 -10.32
CA HIS A 153 -14.29 -0.66 -11.64
C HIS A 153 -15.38 -0.33 -12.67
N PRO A 154 -15.14 0.61 -13.60
CA PRO A 154 -16.04 0.87 -14.72
C PRO A 154 -16.04 -0.32 -15.68
N THR A 155 -17.18 -1.00 -15.79
CA THR A 155 -17.32 -2.25 -16.54
C THR A 155 -17.09 -2.07 -18.04
N GLU A 156 -17.37 -0.88 -18.56
CA GLU A 156 -17.17 -0.47 -19.95
C GLU A 156 -15.70 -0.43 -20.38
N TYR A 157 -14.76 -0.36 -19.43
CA TYR A 157 -13.32 -0.37 -19.71
C TYR A 157 -12.66 -1.71 -19.37
N ILE A 158 -13.43 -2.70 -18.87
CA ILE A 158 -12.90 -4.04 -18.66
C ILE A 158 -12.71 -4.70 -20.02
N ILE A 159 -11.48 -5.16 -20.28
CA ILE A 159 -11.12 -5.81 -21.52
C ILE A 159 -10.61 -7.24 -21.24
N PRO A 160 -10.90 -8.20 -22.14
CA PRO A 160 -10.31 -9.53 -22.08
C PRO A 160 -8.82 -9.48 -22.44
N ILE A 161 -8.13 -10.61 -22.30
CA ILE A 161 -6.78 -10.84 -22.83
C ILE A 161 -6.91 -11.78 -24.04
N ASN A 162 -7.38 -11.24 -25.15
CA ASN A 162 -7.55 -11.97 -26.42
C ASN A 162 -6.22 -12.54 -26.93
N ASN A 163 -5.12 -11.85 -26.64
CA ASN A 163 -3.76 -12.29 -26.95
C ASN A 163 -2.82 -11.98 -25.78
N HIS A 164 -1.88 -12.86 -25.48
CA HIS A 164 -0.86 -12.65 -24.45
C HIS A 164 -0.05 -11.34 -24.61
N LEU A 165 0.11 -10.83 -25.85
CA LEU A 165 0.76 -9.55 -26.14
C LEU A 165 -0.15 -8.33 -25.88
N GLU A 166 -1.44 -8.52 -25.65
CA GLU A 166 -2.38 -7.42 -25.45
C GLU A 166 -2.05 -6.60 -24.21
N ILE A 167 -1.59 -7.24 -23.13
CA ILE A 167 -1.13 -6.53 -21.93
C ILE A 167 0.10 -5.64 -22.22
N ASP A 168 1.00 -6.15 -23.07
CA ASP A 168 2.24 -5.50 -23.45
C ASP A 168 1.97 -4.30 -24.36
N LEU A 169 1.07 -4.48 -25.32
CA LEU A 169 0.59 -3.41 -26.19
C LEU A 169 -0.21 -2.36 -25.41
N PHE A 170 -1.13 -2.81 -24.55
CA PHE A 170 -2.03 -1.94 -23.80
C PHE A 170 -1.26 -1.03 -22.85
N TYR A 171 -0.34 -1.57 -22.06
CA TYR A 171 0.52 -0.74 -21.22
C TYR A 171 1.72 -0.12 -21.95
N SER A 172 1.84 -0.34 -23.26
CA SER A 172 2.95 0.14 -24.10
C SER A 172 4.33 -0.26 -23.54
N LEU A 173 4.43 -1.49 -23.03
CA LEU A 173 5.58 -2.01 -22.29
C LEU A 173 6.86 -2.17 -23.13
N ASN A 174 6.74 -2.25 -24.47
CA ASN A 174 7.86 -2.29 -25.41
C ASN A 174 8.16 -0.93 -26.06
N SER A 175 7.52 0.15 -25.60
CA SER A 175 7.86 1.49 -26.03
C SER A 175 9.30 1.83 -25.61
N PRO A 176 10.12 2.50 -26.46
CA PRO A 176 11.47 2.93 -26.10
C PRO A 176 11.53 3.91 -24.93
N SER A 177 10.37 4.35 -24.42
CA SER A 177 10.26 5.20 -23.24
C SER A 177 10.68 4.47 -21.95
N LYS A 178 11.56 5.08 -21.14
CA LYS A 178 11.93 4.62 -19.78
C LYS A 178 10.75 4.54 -18.79
N LEU A 179 9.56 4.98 -19.20
CA LEU A 179 8.35 5.06 -18.39
C LEU A 179 7.95 3.73 -17.75
N ILE A 180 8.30 2.59 -18.36
CA ILE A 180 7.92 1.30 -17.78
C ILE A 180 8.58 1.02 -16.43
N SER A 181 9.75 1.62 -16.16
CA SER A 181 10.39 1.55 -14.84
C SER A 181 9.55 2.19 -13.72
N ASN A 182 8.50 2.93 -14.08
CA ASN A 182 7.53 3.50 -13.15
C ASN A 182 6.32 2.61 -12.89
N LEU A 183 6.20 1.43 -13.49
CA LEU A 183 5.15 0.46 -13.17
C LEU A 183 5.70 -0.61 -12.24
N SER A 184 5.14 -0.73 -11.04
CA SER A 184 5.59 -1.70 -10.03
C SER A 184 4.66 -2.90 -9.91
N ILE A 185 3.35 -2.68 -10.00
CA ILE A 185 2.33 -3.69 -9.71
C ILE A 185 1.25 -3.69 -10.80
N VAL A 186 0.82 -4.88 -11.21
CA VAL A 186 -0.40 -5.09 -11.99
C VAL A 186 -1.30 -6.09 -11.28
N THR A 187 -2.56 -5.73 -11.09
CA THR A 187 -3.61 -6.66 -10.65
C THR A 187 -4.39 -7.15 -11.87
N LEU A 188 -4.53 -8.47 -11.99
CA LEU A 188 -5.35 -9.11 -13.03
C LEU A 188 -6.11 -10.32 -12.50
N ALA A 189 -7.14 -10.74 -13.25
CA ALA A 189 -7.90 -11.96 -12.99
C ALA A 189 -7.24 -13.16 -13.70
N PRO A 190 -6.74 -14.18 -12.97
CA PRO A 190 -5.99 -15.28 -13.55
C PRO A 190 -6.84 -16.27 -14.36
N GLU A 191 -8.16 -16.28 -14.20
CA GLU A 191 -9.05 -17.12 -15.01
C GLU A 191 -9.31 -16.58 -16.42
N LEU A 192 -8.84 -15.36 -16.74
CA LEU A 192 -8.92 -14.84 -18.10
C LEU A 192 -8.02 -15.65 -19.03
N GLU A 193 -8.46 -15.83 -20.26
CA GLU A 193 -7.66 -16.51 -21.28
C GLU A 193 -6.28 -15.83 -21.44
N ASN A 194 -5.22 -16.60 -21.69
CA ASN A 194 -3.84 -16.08 -21.84
C ASN A 194 -3.21 -15.37 -20.62
N SER A 195 -3.90 -15.28 -19.48
CA SER A 195 -3.39 -14.65 -18.25
C SER A 195 -2.00 -15.16 -17.84
N GLU A 196 -1.76 -16.47 -17.89
CA GLU A 196 -0.47 -17.09 -17.53
C GLU A 196 0.70 -16.57 -18.38
N LYS A 197 0.48 -16.40 -19.68
CA LYS A 197 1.50 -15.86 -20.59
C LYS A 197 1.74 -14.38 -20.30
N SER A 198 0.68 -13.63 -20.02
CA SER A 198 0.76 -12.22 -19.63
C SER A 198 1.50 -12.04 -18.30
N ILE A 199 1.25 -12.89 -17.30
CA ILE A 199 1.98 -12.91 -16.03
C ILE A 199 3.48 -13.10 -16.28
N LYS A 200 3.87 -14.07 -17.13
CA LYS A 200 5.28 -14.31 -17.48
C LYS A 200 5.91 -13.08 -18.14
N ILE A 201 5.20 -12.40 -19.04
CA ILE A 201 5.68 -11.17 -19.70
C ILE A 201 5.93 -10.06 -18.67
N LEU A 202 4.97 -9.82 -17.77
CA LEU A 202 5.09 -8.79 -16.73
C LEU A 202 6.26 -9.10 -15.77
N ASN A 203 6.36 -10.35 -15.32
CA ASN A 203 7.41 -10.78 -14.42
C ASN A 203 8.81 -10.66 -15.06
N ASN A 204 8.95 -10.96 -16.35
CA ASN A 204 10.21 -10.76 -17.09
C ASN A 204 10.63 -9.27 -17.19
N LYS A 205 9.70 -8.34 -16.96
CA LYS A 205 9.98 -6.89 -16.90
C LYS A 205 10.10 -6.37 -15.46
N ASN A 206 10.24 -7.28 -14.47
CA ASN A 206 10.29 -6.98 -13.04
C ASN A 206 9.04 -6.29 -12.48
N ILE A 207 7.88 -6.50 -13.11
CA ILE A 207 6.59 -6.00 -12.63
C ILE A 207 5.95 -7.09 -11.76
N ARG A 208 5.54 -6.74 -10.54
CA ARG A 208 4.84 -7.66 -9.65
C ARG A 208 3.41 -7.87 -10.11
N VAL A 209 2.98 -9.12 -10.16
CA VAL A 209 1.60 -9.44 -10.53
C VAL A 209 0.84 -9.93 -9.31
N CYS A 210 -0.30 -9.26 -9.07
CA CYS A 210 -1.28 -9.63 -8.06
C CYS A 210 -2.51 -10.26 -8.71
N ILE A 211 -3.06 -11.28 -8.05
CA ILE A 211 -4.35 -11.87 -8.38
C ILE A 211 -5.44 -11.04 -7.69
N GLY A 212 -6.41 -10.52 -8.45
CA GLY A 212 -7.49 -9.70 -7.90
C GLY A 212 -8.70 -9.63 -8.82
N HIS A 213 -9.83 -9.19 -8.29
CA HIS A 213 -11.09 -9.05 -9.05
C HIS A 213 -11.44 -10.30 -9.86
N SER A 214 -11.39 -11.45 -9.19
CA SER A 214 -11.34 -12.76 -9.82
C SER A 214 -12.31 -13.74 -9.18
N ASN A 215 -12.85 -14.62 -10.02
CA ASN A 215 -13.67 -15.75 -9.63
C ASN A 215 -12.92 -17.09 -9.78
N ALA A 216 -11.58 -17.04 -9.84
CA ALA A 216 -10.72 -18.21 -9.94
C ALA A 216 -10.87 -19.11 -8.71
N ASP A 217 -10.76 -20.41 -8.97
CA ASP A 217 -10.54 -21.41 -7.93
C ASP A 217 -9.05 -21.56 -7.61
N MET A 218 -8.74 -22.41 -6.65
CA MET A 218 -7.37 -22.64 -6.19
C MET A 218 -6.46 -23.16 -7.31
N GLU A 219 -6.94 -24.04 -8.21
CA GLU A 219 -6.11 -24.61 -9.28
C GLU A 219 -5.66 -23.53 -10.29
N ILE A 220 -6.59 -22.69 -10.73
CA ILE A 220 -6.26 -21.54 -11.59
C ILE A 220 -5.30 -20.58 -10.88
N GLY A 221 -5.51 -20.36 -9.58
CA GLY A 221 -4.63 -19.54 -8.76
C GLY A 221 -3.21 -20.10 -8.66
N GLU A 222 -3.06 -21.41 -8.44
CA GLU A 222 -1.75 -22.10 -8.41
C GLU A 222 -1.02 -21.98 -9.75
N ASN A 223 -1.72 -22.14 -10.88
CA ASN A 223 -1.13 -21.96 -12.20
C ASN A 223 -0.63 -20.52 -12.42
N ALA A 224 -1.34 -19.52 -11.89
CA ALA A 224 -0.90 -18.14 -11.93
C ALA A 224 0.36 -17.89 -11.07
N LEU A 225 0.47 -18.53 -9.90
CA LEU A 225 1.68 -18.49 -9.07
C LEU A 225 2.87 -19.15 -9.80
N ASP A 226 2.65 -20.30 -10.43
CA ASP A 226 3.66 -20.98 -11.26
C ASP A 226 4.09 -20.14 -12.48
N ALA A 227 3.18 -19.32 -13.01
CA ALA A 227 3.47 -18.36 -14.07
C ALA A 227 4.27 -17.13 -13.58
N GLY A 228 4.28 -16.86 -12.27
CA GLY A 228 5.07 -15.78 -11.66
C GLY A 228 4.27 -14.75 -10.86
N ALA A 229 2.96 -14.93 -10.67
CA ALA A 229 2.19 -14.10 -9.74
C ALA A 229 2.73 -14.30 -8.31
N THR A 230 2.77 -13.22 -7.52
CA THR A 230 3.36 -13.25 -6.17
C THR A 230 2.49 -12.59 -5.11
N GLY A 231 1.46 -11.86 -5.53
CA GLY A 231 0.55 -11.14 -4.64
C GLY A 231 -0.91 -11.50 -4.83
N ILE A 232 -1.72 -11.18 -3.84
CA ILE A 232 -3.18 -11.16 -3.90
C ILE A 232 -3.63 -9.74 -3.53
N THR A 233 -4.43 -9.10 -4.37
CA THR A 233 -4.94 -7.74 -4.14
C THR A 233 -6.09 -7.79 -3.13
N HIS A 234 -6.10 -6.87 -2.15
CA HIS A 234 -7.14 -6.70 -1.11
C HIS A 234 -7.95 -7.97 -0.77
N LEU A 235 -7.26 -9.00 -0.24
CA LEU A 235 -7.80 -10.32 0.04
C LEU A 235 -9.23 -10.27 0.60
N PHE A 236 -10.08 -11.20 0.14
CA PHE A 236 -11.53 -11.29 0.36
C PHE A 236 -12.38 -10.33 -0.51
N CYS A 237 -11.88 -9.16 -0.85
CA CYS A 237 -12.62 -8.15 -1.60
C CYS A 237 -12.69 -8.54 -3.08
N ALA A 238 -13.87 -8.38 -3.70
CA ALA A 238 -14.09 -8.70 -5.11
C ALA A 238 -13.57 -10.08 -5.57
N MET A 239 -13.62 -11.10 -4.71
CA MET A 239 -13.16 -12.46 -5.01
C MET A 239 -14.27 -13.51 -4.86
N ALA A 240 -14.03 -14.72 -5.37
CA ALA A 240 -14.83 -15.87 -4.98
C ALA A 240 -14.78 -16.09 -3.45
N GLY A 241 -15.95 -16.30 -2.84
CA GLY A 241 -16.03 -16.56 -1.40
C GLY A 241 -15.49 -17.94 -1.04
N PHE A 242 -15.01 -18.10 0.18
CA PHE A 242 -14.56 -19.39 0.69
C PHE A 242 -15.69 -20.43 0.68
N HIS A 243 -15.41 -21.62 0.16
CA HIS A 243 -16.33 -22.75 0.21
C HIS A 243 -15.56 -24.05 0.46
N HIS A 244 -15.91 -24.76 1.54
CA HIS A 244 -15.20 -25.96 2.02
C HIS A 244 -14.99 -27.09 1.00
N ARG A 245 -15.86 -27.24 -0.02
CA ARG A 245 -15.69 -28.22 -1.14
C ARG A 245 -15.10 -27.64 -2.42
N LYS A 246 -14.95 -26.32 -2.50
CA LYS A 246 -14.46 -25.62 -3.68
C LYS A 246 -13.46 -24.55 -3.24
N PRO A 247 -12.19 -24.94 -3.01
CA PRO A 247 -11.12 -24.02 -2.67
C PRO A 247 -11.00 -22.89 -3.70
N GLY A 248 -10.79 -21.67 -3.21
CA GLY A 248 -10.66 -20.44 -3.99
C GLY A 248 -9.31 -19.76 -3.76
N ILE A 249 -9.25 -18.46 -4.07
CA ILE A 249 -8.04 -17.64 -3.94
C ILE A 249 -7.50 -17.58 -2.51
N ILE A 250 -8.38 -17.56 -1.50
CA ILE A 250 -7.95 -17.55 -0.09
C ILE A 250 -7.12 -18.80 0.26
N ASP A 251 -7.46 -19.94 -0.32
CA ASP A 251 -6.79 -21.22 -0.06
C ASP A 251 -5.36 -21.23 -0.62
N LEU A 252 -5.02 -20.31 -1.54
CA LEU A 252 -3.65 -20.13 -2.02
C LEU A 252 -2.69 -19.75 -0.89
N LEU A 253 -3.17 -19.14 0.20
CA LEU A 253 -2.33 -18.84 1.37
C LEU A 253 -1.76 -20.10 2.03
N LEU A 254 -2.38 -21.26 1.81
CA LEU A 254 -1.92 -22.57 2.27
C LEU A 254 -1.22 -23.40 1.18
N SER A 255 -1.15 -22.91 -0.06
CA SER A 255 -0.63 -23.73 -1.16
C SER A 255 0.84 -24.08 -0.92
N THR A 256 1.10 -25.38 -0.88
CA THR A 256 2.46 -25.95 -0.85
C THR A 256 2.93 -26.39 -2.23
N LYS A 257 2.07 -26.26 -3.25
CA LYS A 257 2.43 -26.52 -4.64
C LYS A 257 3.21 -25.33 -5.19
N THR A 258 4.52 -25.41 -5.09
CA THR A 258 5.43 -24.72 -6.01
C THR A 258 6.39 -25.78 -6.53
N THR A 259 5.96 -26.49 -7.57
CA THR A 259 6.59 -27.77 -7.97
C THR A 259 7.89 -27.60 -8.77
N LYS A 260 8.38 -26.37 -9.01
CA LYS A 260 9.65 -26.14 -9.74
C LYS A 260 10.62 -25.15 -9.09
N GLN A 261 10.21 -24.39 -8.08
CA GLN A 261 11.07 -23.49 -7.30
C GLN A 261 10.64 -23.60 -5.83
N LYS A 262 11.60 -23.69 -4.90
CA LYS A 262 11.35 -23.70 -3.44
C LYS A 262 10.19 -22.78 -3.06
N SER A 263 9.31 -23.26 -2.20
CA SER A 263 8.19 -22.55 -1.53
C SER A 263 8.35 -21.03 -1.58
N LYS A 264 7.81 -20.38 -2.62
CA LYS A 264 7.84 -18.93 -2.73
C LYS A 264 6.83 -18.35 -1.74
N GLN A 265 7.27 -17.37 -0.96
CA GLN A 265 6.39 -16.58 -0.10
C GLN A 265 5.30 -15.92 -0.96
N ILE A 266 4.04 -16.20 -0.62
CA ILE A 266 2.88 -15.52 -1.21
C ILE A 266 2.58 -14.29 -0.36
N TYR A 267 2.30 -13.16 -1.00
CA TYR A 267 1.91 -11.91 -0.36
C TYR A 267 0.43 -11.62 -0.59
N TYR A 268 -0.20 -10.88 0.31
CA TYR A 268 -1.58 -10.45 0.16
C TYR A 268 -1.80 -9.07 0.77
N GLY A 269 -2.43 -8.18 0.01
CA GLY A 269 -2.96 -6.93 0.51
C GLY A 269 -4.15 -7.20 1.42
N ILE A 270 -4.25 -6.49 2.54
CA ILE A 270 -5.38 -6.57 3.46
C ILE A 270 -5.78 -5.18 3.95
N ILE A 271 -7.06 -4.84 3.80
CA ILE A 271 -7.64 -3.56 4.24
C ILE A 271 -8.19 -3.74 5.65
N ALA A 272 -7.45 -3.25 6.65
CA ALA A 272 -7.80 -3.43 8.06
C ALA A 272 -8.59 -2.24 8.63
N ASP A 273 -9.76 -1.94 8.08
CA ASP A 273 -10.60 -0.80 8.51
C ASP A 273 -11.87 -1.20 9.30
N GLY A 274 -12.16 -2.51 9.33
CA GLY A 274 -13.33 -3.09 10.00
C GLY A 274 -14.64 -2.95 9.21
N VAL A 275 -14.56 -2.44 7.97
CA VAL A 275 -15.70 -2.24 7.06
C VAL A 275 -15.58 -3.14 5.84
N HIS A 276 -14.40 -3.20 5.22
CA HIS A 276 -14.14 -4.06 4.07
C HIS A 276 -14.20 -5.53 4.44
N ILE A 277 -13.58 -5.87 5.57
CA ILE A 277 -13.51 -7.23 6.10
C ILE A 277 -13.67 -7.22 7.62
N SER A 278 -14.18 -8.32 8.16
CA SER A 278 -14.37 -8.47 9.60
C SER A 278 -13.03 -8.69 10.34
N GLU A 279 -12.99 -8.38 11.65
CA GLU A 279 -11.84 -8.73 12.51
C GLU A 279 -11.47 -10.22 12.43
N THR A 280 -12.49 -11.09 12.30
CA THR A 280 -12.27 -12.54 12.19
C THR A 280 -11.61 -12.92 10.86
N SER A 281 -11.93 -12.22 9.77
CA SER A 281 -11.30 -12.40 8.46
C SER A 281 -9.83 -11.97 8.48
N ILE A 282 -9.51 -10.86 9.16
CA ILE A 282 -8.13 -10.41 9.38
C ILE A 282 -7.32 -11.49 10.12
N GLN A 283 -7.87 -11.99 11.22
CA GLN A 283 -7.22 -13.05 12.00
C GLN A 283 -7.04 -14.33 11.18
N LEU A 284 -8.06 -14.74 10.42
CA LEU A 284 -7.99 -15.93 9.58
C LEU A 284 -6.83 -15.83 8.57
N ALA A 285 -6.77 -14.74 7.78
CA ALA A 285 -5.70 -14.54 6.80
C ALA A 285 -4.31 -14.57 7.45
N PHE A 286 -4.16 -13.89 8.59
CA PHE A 286 -2.90 -13.88 9.33
C PHE A 286 -2.51 -15.27 9.86
N CYS A 287 -3.46 -16.04 10.39
CA CYS A 287 -3.19 -17.42 10.83
C CYS A 287 -2.75 -18.32 9.67
N LEU A 288 -3.31 -18.14 8.48
CA LEU A 288 -2.96 -18.94 7.29
C LEU A 288 -1.56 -18.60 6.77
N ASN A 289 -1.20 -17.31 6.73
CA ASN A 289 0.10 -16.87 6.23
C ASN A 289 0.55 -15.56 6.91
N PRO A 290 1.20 -15.61 8.08
CA PRO A 290 1.55 -14.40 8.84
C PRO A 290 2.66 -13.58 8.18
N ASN A 291 3.49 -14.20 7.34
CA ASN A 291 4.60 -13.53 6.66
C ASN A 291 4.20 -12.84 5.35
N GLY A 292 3.00 -13.11 4.84
CA GLY A 292 2.51 -12.57 3.57
C GLY A 292 1.69 -11.29 3.69
N ALA A 293 1.30 -10.89 4.90
CA ALA A 293 0.39 -9.76 5.10
C ALA A 293 1.02 -8.42 4.71
N MET A 294 0.36 -7.69 3.81
CA MET A 294 0.67 -6.31 3.46
C MET A 294 -0.54 -5.45 3.82
N LEU A 295 -0.39 -4.53 4.76
CA LEU A 295 -1.43 -3.55 5.03
C LEU A 295 -1.49 -2.58 3.86
N VAL A 296 -2.70 -2.40 3.33
CA VAL A 296 -3.01 -1.41 2.30
C VAL A 296 -4.22 -0.61 2.74
N THR A 297 -4.28 0.66 2.34
CA THR A 297 -5.45 1.47 2.67
C THR A 297 -6.58 1.26 1.68
N ASP A 298 -6.25 0.97 0.41
CA ASP A 298 -7.17 1.10 -0.73
C ASP A 298 -7.88 2.46 -0.74
N GLY A 299 -7.20 3.48 -0.20
CA GLY A 299 -7.78 4.79 0.05
C GLY A 299 -8.20 5.46 -1.26
N ILE A 300 -9.36 6.11 -1.23
CA ILE A 300 -9.86 6.92 -2.35
C ILE A 300 -9.66 8.41 -2.05
N SER A 301 -10.07 9.29 -2.97
CA SER A 301 -9.96 10.75 -2.79
C SER A 301 -10.50 11.28 -1.45
N ALA A 302 -11.47 10.61 -0.82
CA ALA A 302 -12.00 10.94 0.50
C ALA A 302 -11.02 10.77 1.68
N LEU A 303 -9.91 10.03 1.52
CA LEU A 303 -8.96 9.78 2.61
C LEU A 303 -8.45 11.11 3.18
N GLY A 304 -8.61 11.31 4.49
CA GLY A 304 -8.22 12.53 5.16
C GLY A 304 -9.16 13.73 4.99
N LEU A 305 -10.39 13.51 4.51
CA LEU A 305 -11.46 14.51 4.43
C LEU A 305 -12.66 14.15 5.32
N ASN A 306 -13.60 15.08 5.43
CA ASN A 306 -14.89 14.91 6.08
C ASN A 306 -15.89 14.14 5.21
N GLU A 307 -17.02 13.78 5.80
CA GLU A 307 -18.12 13.08 5.13
C GLU A 307 -18.66 13.91 3.96
N GLY A 308 -19.19 13.23 2.94
CA GLY A 308 -19.68 13.89 1.74
C GLY A 308 -19.52 13.06 0.48
N LYS A 309 -19.62 13.74 -0.66
CA LYS A 309 -19.45 13.14 -1.99
C LYS A 309 -18.03 13.34 -2.48
N HIS A 310 -17.40 12.24 -2.88
CA HIS A 310 -16.02 12.16 -3.33
C HIS A 310 -15.95 11.36 -4.64
N LEU A 311 -14.77 11.25 -5.25
CA LEU A 311 -14.60 10.57 -6.54
C LEU A 311 -13.76 9.29 -6.40
N LEU A 312 -14.13 8.27 -7.20
CA LEU A 312 -13.30 7.11 -7.51
C LEU A 312 -13.41 6.85 -9.03
N GLY A 313 -12.38 7.23 -9.79
CA GLY A 313 -12.49 7.29 -11.25
C GLY A 313 -13.69 8.14 -11.69
N ASN A 314 -14.55 7.61 -12.56
CA ASN A 314 -15.76 8.30 -13.04
C ASN A 314 -16.97 8.20 -12.08
N LYS A 315 -16.85 7.52 -10.95
CA LYS A 315 -17.96 7.30 -10.02
C LYS A 315 -17.93 8.29 -8.86
N ILE A 316 -19.12 8.76 -8.48
CA ILE A 316 -19.33 9.51 -7.23
C ILE A 316 -19.45 8.49 -6.10
N ILE A 317 -18.63 8.65 -5.07
CA ILE A 317 -18.66 7.87 -3.84
C ILE A 317 -19.25 8.74 -2.73
N LYS A 318 -20.38 8.32 -2.18
CA LYS A 318 -20.98 8.92 -0.98
C LYS A 318 -20.32 8.29 0.23
N VAL A 319 -19.85 9.13 1.15
CA VAL A 319 -19.23 8.66 2.38
C VAL A 319 -19.94 9.21 3.61
N GLU A 320 -20.35 8.27 4.47
CA GLU A 320 -21.10 8.48 5.71
C GLU A 320 -20.47 7.60 6.80
N GLY A 321 -19.99 8.21 7.89
CA GLY A 321 -19.15 7.55 8.88
C GLY A 321 -17.88 6.94 8.27
N ARG A 322 -17.70 5.63 8.45
CA ARG A 322 -16.62 4.84 7.85
C ARG A 322 -17.05 4.11 6.58
N LYS A 323 -18.26 4.35 6.07
CA LYS A 323 -18.84 3.61 4.95
C LYS A 323 -18.78 4.45 3.69
N ALA A 324 -18.14 3.94 2.65
CA ALA A 324 -18.05 4.59 1.36
C ALA A 324 -18.70 3.76 0.26
N THR A 325 -19.77 4.26 -0.34
CA THR A 325 -20.55 3.55 -1.35
C THR A 325 -20.69 4.36 -2.62
N VAL A 326 -20.73 3.69 -3.77
CA VAL A 326 -21.11 4.32 -5.04
C VAL A 326 -22.49 4.96 -4.87
N ASP A 327 -22.60 6.26 -5.16
CA ASP A 327 -23.79 7.07 -4.90
C ASP A 327 -25.03 6.43 -5.54
N GLY A 328 -26.11 6.33 -4.76
CA GLY A 328 -27.34 5.64 -5.16
C GLY A 328 -27.29 4.10 -5.10
N THR A 329 -26.24 3.48 -4.56
CA THR A 329 -26.14 2.00 -4.44
C THR A 329 -25.59 1.56 -3.07
N ASP A 330 -25.65 0.25 -2.80
CA ASP A 330 -24.98 -0.40 -1.66
C ASP A 330 -23.57 -0.94 -1.98
N ILE A 331 -23.03 -0.60 -3.16
CA ILE A 331 -21.70 -1.08 -3.58
C ILE A 331 -20.65 -0.24 -2.85
N LEU A 332 -19.94 -0.84 -1.88
CA LEU A 332 -18.77 -0.21 -1.27
C LEU A 332 -17.69 0.03 -2.32
N ALA A 333 -17.02 1.18 -2.26
CA ALA A 333 -15.71 1.41 -2.86
C ALA A 333 -14.68 0.47 -2.19
N GLY A 334 -14.72 -0.81 -2.61
CA GLY A 334 -13.92 -1.94 -2.12
C GLY A 334 -14.65 -3.24 -1.70
N ARG A 335 -16.01 -3.33 -1.67
CA ARG A 335 -16.96 -4.50 -1.44
C ARG A 335 -16.59 -5.63 -0.41
N PHE A 336 -17.44 -6.18 0.50
CA PHE A 336 -18.92 -6.40 0.65
C PHE A 336 -19.28 -6.99 2.06
N PHE A 337 -20.40 -6.62 2.73
CA PHE A 337 -21.41 -7.57 3.27
C PHE A 337 -22.77 -6.94 3.64
N ARG A 338 -23.84 -7.69 3.35
CA ARG A 338 -25.27 -7.43 3.58
C ARG A 338 -25.68 -7.98 4.96
N ASN A 339 -25.62 -7.16 6.01
CA ASN A 339 -26.43 -7.21 7.24
C ASN A 339 -25.89 -6.19 8.26
N ILE A 340 -26.50 -5.00 8.29
CA ILE A 340 -26.20 -3.95 9.27
C ILE A 340 -27.23 -4.08 10.39
N PHE A 341 -26.82 -4.62 11.53
CA PHE A 341 -27.58 -4.43 12.78
C PHE A 341 -26.72 -4.16 14.03
N LEU A 342 -25.40 -4.06 13.93
CA LEU A 342 -24.55 -3.92 15.13
C LEU A 342 -23.45 -2.86 14.99
N PHE A 343 -23.84 -1.61 14.71
CA PHE A 343 -22.97 -0.46 15.01
C PHE A 343 -23.80 0.69 15.60
N LYS A 344 -24.45 0.40 16.74
CA LYS A 344 -24.86 1.41 17.71
C LYS A 344 -23.99 1.22 18.95
N LEU A 345 -22.79 1.80 18.96
CA LEU A 345 -22.23 2.33 20.19
C LEU A 345 -21.20 3.41 19.87
N ASN A 346 -21.48 4.59 20.41
CA ASN A 346 -20.71 5.81 20.28
C ASN A 346 -19.29 5.67 20.85
N LEU A 347 -18.30 6.23 20.16
CA LEU A 347 -17.29 7.04 20.84
C LEU A 347 -16.81 8.15 19.89
N PHE A 348 -17.01 9.38 20.34
CA PHE A 348 -16.55 10.62 19.71
C PHE A 348 -15.03 10.61 19.57
N PHE A 349 -14.52 10.37 18.37
CA PHE A 349 -13.20 10.80 17.92
C PHE A 349 -13.35 11.28 16.48
N HIS A 350 -12.68 12.36 16.14
CA HIS A 350 -12.66 13.00 14.82
C HIS A 350 -12.67 11.94 13.70
N LEU A 351 -13.85 11.67 13.13
CA LEU A 351 -14.08 10.52 12.26
C LEU A 351 -13.51 10.87 10.89
N THR A 352 -12.23 10.56 10.69
CA THR A 352 -11.67 10.54 9.34
C THR A 352 -12.35 9.39 8.61
N VAL A 353 -12.85 9.72 7.43
CA VAL A 353 -13.91 8.99 6.74
C VAL A 353 -13.42 7.71 6.01
N PHE A 354 -12.11 7.45 6.09
CA PHE A 354 -11.43 6.23 5.65
C PHE A 354 -10.27 5.92 6.58
N ALA A 355 -9.97 4.63 6.78
CA ALA A 355 -8.85 4.20 7.60
C ALA A 355 -7.53 4.65 6.97
N SER A 356 -6.81 5.53 7.67
CA SER A 356 -5.42 5.82 7.35
C SER A 356 -4.54 4.59 7.65
N MET A 357 -3.30 4.58 7.18
CA MET A 357 -2.39 3.46 7.45
C MET A 357 -2.23 3.19 8.96
N ILE A 358 -2.15 4.23 9.79
CA ILE A 358 -2.08 4.06 11.25
C ILE A 358 -3.38 3.48 11.83
N ASP A 359 -4.55 3.75 11.24
CA ASP A 359 -5.82 3.13 11.66
C ASP A 359 -5.87 1.65 11.25
N CYS A 360 -5.33 1.31 10.07
CA CYS A 360 -5.14 -0.07 9.65
C CYS A 360 -4.22 -0.83 10.60
N ILE A 361 -3.09 -0.22 10.99
CA ILE A 361 -2.15 -0.78 11.98
C ILE A 361 -2.85 -0.98 13.33
N LYS A 362 -3.65 -0.03 13.80
CA LYS A 362 -4.44 -0.15 15.05
C LYS A 362 -5.34 -1.36 15.04
N LEU A 363 -6.21 -1.47 14.03
CA LEU A 363 -7.18 -2.55 14.00
C LEU A 363 -6.49 -3.90 13.78
N PHE A 364 -5.53 -3.98 12.86
CA PHE A 364 -4.78 -5.21 12.61
C PHE A 364 -4.05 -5.67 13.87
N SER A 365 -3.34 -4.76 14.54
CA SER A 365 -2.66 -5.04 15.81
C SER A 365 -3.64 -5.60 16.84
N SER A 366 -4.78 -4.93 17.07
CA SER A 366 -5.81 -5.40 18.01
C SER A 366 -6.36 -6.78 17.65
N CYS A 367 -6.56 -7.06 16.36
CA CYS A 367 -7.03 -8.36 15.88
C CYS A 367 -6.04 -9.48 16.20
N ILE A 368 -4.75 -9.25 15.98
CA ILE A 368 -3.70 -10.27 16.18
C ILE A 368 -3.36 -10.43 17.66
N GLU A 369 -3.32 -9.34 18.42
CA GLU A 369 -2.99 -9.33 19.85
C GLU A 369 -3.92 -10.23 20.67
N LYS A 370 -5.23 -10.20 20.35
CA LYS A 370 -6.26 -11.04 20.99
C LYS A 370 -5.98 -12.55 20.88
N ARG A 371 -5.12 -13.00 19.95
CA ARG A 371 -4.87 -14.43 19.67
C ARG A 371 -3.43 -14.88 19.77
N HIS A 372 -2.45 -13.97 19.77
CA HIS A 372 -1.04 -14.31 19.56
C HIS A 372 -0.05 -13.70 20.58
N GLU A 373 -0.50 -13.48 21.82
CA GLU A 373 0.36 -13.20 23.00
C GLU A 373 1.52 -12.22 22.74
N ASN A 374 1.23 -10.92 22.62
CA ASN A 374 2.22 -9.82 22.47
C ASN A 374 2.94 -9.74 21.11
N ARG A 375 2.30 -10.17 20.02
CA ARG A 375 2.84 -10.04 18.65
C ARG A 375 2.05 -9.11 17.74
N GLY A 376 0.93 -8.53 18.21
CA GLY A 376 0.01 -7.79 17.36
C GLY A 376 0.65 -6.57 16.72
N PHE A 377 1.21 -5.68 17.54
CA PHE A 377 1.77 -4.42 17.04
C PHE A 377 3.00 -4.64 16.16
N ALA A 378 3.84 -5.59 16.53
CA ALA A 378 5.00 -6.00 15.74
C ALA A 378 4.62 -6.52 14.35
N SER A 379 3.62 -7.41 14.31
CA SER A 379 3.14 -7.97 13.06
C SER A 379 2.47 -6.90 12.19
N ALA A 380 1.76 -5.95 12.80
CA ALA A 380 1.14 -4.83 12.10
C ALA A 380 2.19 -3.90 11.47
N LEU A 381 3.22 -3.51 12.23
CA LEU A 381 4.32 -2.69 11.71
C LEU A 381 5.05 -3.42 10.57
N LYS A 382 5.33 -4.72 10.71
CA LYS A 382 5.92 -5.53 9.64
C LYS A 382 5.06 -5.52 8.37
N ALA A 383 3.76 -5.68 8.51
CA ALA A 383 2.82 -5.67 7.40
C ALA A 383 2.70 -4.30 6.71
N ALA A 384 2.99 -3.20 7.41
CA ALA A 384 2.98 -1.84 6.85
C ALA A 384 4.36 -1.36 6.34
N THR A 385 5.44 -2.13 6.55
CA THR A 385 6.83 -1.70 6.26
C THR A 385 7.60 -2.75 5.47
N PHE A 386 8.17 -3.73 6.15
CA PHE A 386 9.05 -4.75 5.58
C PHE A 386 8.34 -5.61 4.55
N THR A 387 7.12 -6.09 4.83
CA THR A 387 6.44 -7.02 3.92
C THR A 387 6.16 -6.40 2.55
N PRO A 388 5.56 -5.19 2.42
CA PRO A 388 5.42 -4.53 1.13
C PRO A 388 6.77 -4.19 0.47
N ALA A 389 7.79 -3.82 1.25
CA ALA A 389 9.13 -3.59 0.71
C ALA A 389 9.74 -4.85 0.09
N ASN A 390 9.61 -6.00 0.77
CA ASN A 390 10.12 -7.28 0.33
C ASN A 390 9.34 -7.83 -0.87
N PHE A 391 8.01 -7.61 -0.89
CA PHE A 391 7.17 -7.90 -2.05
C PHE A 391 7.63 -7.12 -3.29
N LEU A 392 7.96 -5.83 -3.14
CA LEU A 392 8.46 -5.00 -4.24
C LEU A 392 9.93 -5.27 -4.58
N GLY A 393 10.71 -5.85 -3.67
CA GLY A 393 12.15 -6.08 -3.85
C GLY A 393 13.01 -4.85 -3.52
N ILE A 394 12.51 -3.97 -2.65
CA ILE A 394 13.16 -2.72 -2.24
C ILE A 394 13.55 -2.71 -0.76
N GLN A 395 13.50 -3.85 -0.07
CA GLN A 395 13.74 -3.99 1.37
C GLN A 395 15.15 -3.57 1.83
N GLN A 396 16.10 -3.47 0.91
CA GLN A 396 17.45 -2.94 1.17
C GLN A 396 17.49 -1.39 1.20
N GLN A 397 16.44 -0.74 0.69
CA GLN A 397 16.33 0.71 0.59
C GLN A 397 15.21 1.27 1.45
N LYS A 398 14.06 0.58 1.53
CA LYS A 398 12.83 1.03 2.20
C LYS A 398 12.26 -0.07 3.11
N GLY A 399 11.44 0.31 4.09
CA GLY A 399 10.69 -0.62 4.93
C GLY A 399 11.54 -1.40 5.95
N THR A 400 12.82 -1.04 6.08
CA THR A 400 13.76 -1.52 7.08
C THR A 400 14.59 -0.33 7.58
N LEU A 401 15.32 -0.52 8.67
CA LEU A 401 16.26 0.45 9.21
C LEU A 401 17.62 -0.21 9.46
N ILE A 402 18.14 -0.81 8.39
CA ILE A 402 19.46 -1.44 8.35
C ILE A 402 20.47 -0.52 7.67
N ALA A 403 21.77 -0.73 7.90
CA ALA A 403 22.81 0.07 7.25
C ALA A 403 22.65 0.12 5.72
N GLY A 404 22.72 1.32 5.14
CA GLY A 404 22.55 1.59 3.70
C GLY A 404 21.11 1.86 3.25
N SER A 405 20.10 1.54 4.07
CA SER A 405 18.70 1.88 3.79
C SER A 405 18.45 3.39 3.92
N ASP A 406 17.40 3.89 3.28
CA ASP A 406 16.95 5.27 3.44
C ASP A 406 16.52 5.49 4.90
N ALA A 407 16.90 6.62 5.47
CA ALA A 407 16.48 7.03 6.81
C ALA A 407 15.04 7.57 6.81
N ASP A 408 14.10 6.77 6.29
CA ASP A 408 12.67 7.06 6.30
C ASP A 408 12.02 6.32 7.47
N PHE A 409 11.56 7.04 8.48
CA PHE A 409 11.02 6.46 9.71
C PHE A 409 9.94 7.32 10.34
N VAL A 410 9.20 6.70 11.26
CA VAL A 410 8.13 7.33 12.03
C VAL A 410 8.38 7.15 13.52
N LEU A 411 7.93 8.13 14.31
CA LEU A 411 7.81 8.01 15.75
C LEU A 411 6.34 7.85 16.12
N ILE A 412 6.05 6.84 16.94
CA ILE A 412 4.69 6.41 17.28
C ILE A 412 4.52 6.41 18.79
N ASP A 413 3.47 7.06 19.29
CA ASP A 413 3.01 6.85 20.66
C ASP A 413 2.19 5.55 20.67
N GLU A 414 2.76 4.46 21.19
CA GLU A 414 2.10 3.14 21.25
C GLU A 414 0.78 3.17 22.06
N ARG A 415 0.69 4.02 23.08
CA ARG A 415 -0.49 4.06 23.97
C ARG A 415 -1.69 4.69 23.26
N ARG A 416 -1.44 5.72 22.47
CA ARG A 416 -2.47 6.42 21.68
C ARG A 416 -2.60 5.85 20.28
N MET A 417 -1.59 5.09 19.84
CA MET A 417 -1.41 4.62 18.48
C MET A 417 -1.40 5.78 17.48
N GLU A 418 -0.71 6.86 17.79
CA GLU A 418 -0.68 8.07 16.98
C GLU A 418 0.71 8.31 16.38
N ILE A 419 0.74 8.85 15.16
CA ILE A 419 1.99 9.33 14.57
C ILE A 419 2.34 10.65 15.22
N ILE A 420 3.52 10.65 15.82
CA ILE A 420 4.07 11.79 16.52
C ILE A 420 4.96 12.60 15.58
N ALA A 421 5.84 11.91 14.85
CA ALA A 421 6.69 12.54 13.84
C ALA A 421 6.96 11.59 12.67
N THR A 422 7.31 12.16 11.52
CA THR A 422 7.71 11.40 10.33
C THR A 422 8.94 12.05 9.70
N PHE A 423 9.87 11.22 9.28
CA PHE A 423 11.16 11.61 8.75
C PHE A 423 11.36 11.01 7.36
N ILE A 424 11.93 11.78 6.44
CA ILE A 424 12.35 11.35 5.10
C ILE A 424 13.82 11.68 4.97
N GLY A 425 14.66 10.67 4.71
CA GLY A 425 16.11 10.83 4.66
C GLY A 425 16.67 11.49 5.94
N GLY A 426 16.14 11.14 7.12
CA GLY A 426 16.57 11.69 8.40
C GLY A 426 16.03 13.08 8.71
N ILE A 427 15.37 13.75 7.77
CA ILE A 427 14.84 15.11 7.97
C ILE A 427 13.40 15.03 8.45
N LYS A 428 13.08 15.77 9.51
CA LYS A 428 11.73 15.80 10.09
C LYS A 428 10.76 16.54 9.17
N CYS A 429 9.73 15.85 8.70
CA CYS A 429 8.76 16.38 7.72
C CYS A 429 7.37 16.63 8.32
N PHE A 430 7.07 15.93 9.42
CA PHE A 430 5.82 16.05 10.15
C PHE A 430 6.12 15.93 11.64
N ASP A 431 5.45 16.74 12.45
CA ASP A 431 5.52 16.75 13.90
C ASP A 431 4.16 17.22 14.44
N SER A 432 3.49 16.38 15.23
CA SER A 432 2.15 16.68 15.75
C SER A 432 2.17 17.47 17.06
N VAL A 433 3.31 17.51 17.75
CA VAL A 433 3.43 18.02 19.13
C VAL A 433 4.65 18.93 19.34
N ASN A 434 5.39 19.25 18.29
CA ASN A 434 6.65 20.02 18.34
C ASN A 434 7.64 19.47 19.37
N LEU A 435 7.76 18.13 19.46
CA LEU A 435 8.60 17.47 20.47
C LEU A 435 10.07 17.90 20.40
N PHE A 436 10.54 18.23 19.20
CA PHE A 436 11.92 18.65 19.00
C PHE A 436 11.94 20.17 18.78
N ASN A 437 12.29 20.90 19.84
CA ASN A 437 12.47 22.36 19.87
C ASN A 437 13.58 22.82 18.90
N GLY A 438 13.33 22.81 17.60
CA GLY A 438 14.16 23.44 16.57
C GLY A 438 15.49 22.76 16.22
N GLU A 439 15.98 21.78 16.98
CA GLU A 439 17.33 21.18 16.75
C GLU A 439 17.41 20.21 15.57
N LEU A 440 16.27 19.75 15.04
CA LEU A 440 16.18 18.81 13.91
C LEU A 440 15.92 19.48 12.55
N ILE A 441 16.08 20.81 12.48
CA ILE A 441 15.69 21.62 11.31
C ILE A 441 16.93 22.24 10.66
N GLU A 442 17.54 21.49 9.73
CA GLU A 442 17.96 21.90 8.36
C GLU A 442 18.84 20.81 7.72
#